data_AF-A0A952J376-F1
#
_entry.id   AF-A0A952J376-F1
#
_cell.length_a   1.000
_cell.length_b   1.000
_cell.length_c   1.000
_cell.angle_alpha   90.00
_cell.angle_beta   90.00
_cell.angle_gamma   90.00
#
_symmetry.space_group_name_H-M   'P 1'
#
loop_
_entity.id
_entity.type
_entity.pdbx_description
1 polymer ?
#
loop_
_entity_poly.entity_id
_entity_poly.type
_entity_poly.pdbx_seq_one_letter_code
_entity_poly.pdbx_strand_id
1 'polypeptide(L)' 'MKFYDKYPQLKEKGFLAQVLTKTVFSTMSLENQQVSMSKVEEIVLSLLKEQELKGGQFFSNQGR' A
#
# COMPACT_ATOMS: atom_id res chain seq x y z
N MET A 1 11.83 3.94 19.54
CA MET A 1 10.97 4.72 18.62
C MET A 1 10.15 3.72 17.80
N LYS A 2 8.82 3.85 17.70
CA LYS A 2 8.02 2.89 16.93
C LYS A 2 8.19 3.19 15.43
N PHE A 3 8.08 2.17 14.58
CA PHE A 3 8.28 2.30 13.13
C PHE A 3 7.45 3.42 12.49
N TYR A 4 6.16 3.51 12.88
CA TYR A 4 5.25 4.55 12.41
C TYR A 4 5.50 5.95 12.97
N ASP A 5 6.33 6.08 14.03
CA ASP A 5 6.76 7.39 14.52
C ASP A 5 7.84 7.97 13.60
N LYS A 6 8.63 7.11 12.95
CA LYS A 6 9.65 7.50 11.96
C LYS A 6 9.05 7.74 10.58
N TYR A 7 7.97 7.05 10.24
CA TYR A 7 7.32 7.12 8.93
C TYR A 7 5.81 7.36 9.09
N PRO A 8 5.40 8.55 9.54
CA PRO A 8 3.98 8.85 9.82
C PRO A 8 3.11 8.78 8.56
N GLN A 9 3.68 9.09 7.39
CA GLN A 9 3.01 9.07 6.09
C GLN A 9 2.50 7.68 5.71
N LEU A 10 3.09 6.60 6.24
CA LEU A 10 2.61 5.23 6.01
C LEU A 10 1.23 4.96 6.63
N LYS A 11 0.77 5.83 7.55
CA LYS A 11 -0.60 5.81 8.07
C LYS A 11 -1.61 6.45 7.11
N GLU A 12 -1.16 7.09 6.03
CA GLU A 12 -2.06 7.64 5.01
C GLU A 12 -2.26 6.59 3.91
N LYS A 13 -3.51 6.18 3.70
CA LYS A 13 -3.86 5.14 2.74
C LYS A 13 -3.37 5.43 1.33
N GLY A 14 -3.53 6.66 0.86
CA GLY A 14 -3.07 7.07 -0.46
C GLY A 14 -1.56 6.94 -0.62
N PHE A 15 -0.80 7.37 0.40
CA PHE A 15 0.66 7.26 0.38
C PHE A 15 1.11 5.80 0.41
N LEU A 16 0.54 4.98 1.31
CA LEU A 16 0.85 3.55 1.41
C LEU A 16 0.54 2.82 0.10
N ALA A 17 -0.63 3.07 -0.50
CA ALA A 17 -1.03 2.47 -1.78
C ALA A 17 -0.05 2.84 -2.91
N GLN A 18 0.38 4.11 -2.98
CA GLN A 18 1.35 4.54 -3.98
C GLN A 18 2.72 3.89 -3.80
N VAL A 19 3.23 3.82 -2.57
CA VAL A 19 4.51 3.18 -2.27
C VAL A 19 4.47 1.71 -2.68
N LEU A 20 3.44 0.98 -2.24
CA LEU A 20 3.28 -0.44 -2.58
C LEU A 20 3.15 -0.66 -4.08
N THR A 21 2.33 0.14 -4.77
CA THR A 21 2.16 0.04 -6.23
C THR A 21 3.47 0.24 -6.97
N LYS A 22 4.23 1.29 -6.64
CA LYS A 22 5.52 1.57 -7.28
C LYS A 22 6.56 0.50 -6.98
N THR A 23 6.63 0.03 -5.74
CA THR A 23 7.57 -1.03 -5.34
C THR A 23 7.28 -2.32 -6.10
N VAL A 24 6.03 -2.79 -6.08
CA VAL A 24 5.63 -4.04 -6.77
C VAL A 24 5.85 -3.90 -8.27
N PHE A 25 5.37 -2.83 -8.90
CA PHE A 25 5.57 -2.60 -10.33
C PHE A 25 7.06 -2.59 -10.73
N SER A 26 7.91 -1.94 -9.93
CA SER A 26 9.35 -1.88 -10.21
C SER A 26 10.00 -3.26 -10.08
N THR A 27 9.67 -4.03 -9.04
CA THR A 27 10.17 -5.40 -8.87
C THR A 27 9.72 -6.30 -10.02
N MET A 28 8.44 -6.25 -10.40
CA MET A 28 7.91 -6.99 -11.55
C MET A 28 8.66 -6.63 -12.84
N SER A 29 8.93 -5.34 -13.06
CA SER A 29 9.69 -4.86 -14.22
C SER A 29 11.13 -5.40 -14.22
N LEU A 30 11.80 -5.44 -13.07
CA LEU A 30 13.14 -6.02 -12.91
C LEU A 30 13.17 -7.52 -13.20
N GLU A 31 12.06 -8.22 -12.96
CA GLU A 31 11.88 -9.64 -13.26
C GLU A 31 11.34 -9.89 -14.68
N ASN A 32 11.33 -8.87 -15.56
CA ASN A 32 10.80 -8.92 -16.91
C ASN A 32 9.30 -9.28 -17.00
N GLN A 33 8.54 -9.08 -15.93
CA GLN A 33 7.10 -9.26 -15.93
C GLN A 33 6.42 -8.02 -16.50
N GLN A 34 5.73 -8.17 -17.63
CA GLN A 34 5.00 -7.06 -18.26
C GLN A 34 3.56 -7.01 -17.73
N VAL A 35 3.37 -6.24 -16.67
CA VAL A 35 2.06 -5.95 -16.09
C VAL A 35 1.86 -4.44 -16.09
N SER A 36 0.68 -3.98 -16.49
CA SER A 36 0.39 -2.55 -16.49
C SER A 36 0.35 -1.99 -15.07
N MET A 37 0.83 -0.75 -14.89
CA MET A 37 0.81 -0.10 -13.59
C MET A 37 -0.61 0.02 -13.01
N SER A 38 -1.61 0.29 -13.86
CA SER A 38 -3.03 0.30 -13.47
C SER A 38 -3.48 -1.03 -12.89
N LYS A 39 -3.01 -2.16 -13.43
CA LYS A 39 -3.37 -3.48 -12.93
C LYS A 39 -2.76 -3.75 -11.56
N VAL A 40 -1.51 -3.32 -11.37
CA VAL A 40 -0.83 -3.41 -10.06
C VAL A 40 -1.57 -2.55 -9.03
N GLU A 41 -1.97 -1.33 -9.39
CA GLU A 41 -2.73 -0.43 -8.52
C GLU A 41 -4.07 -1.05 -8.08
N GLU A 42 -4.85 -1.62 -9.01
CA GLU A 42 -6.09 -2.33 -8.69
C GLU A 42 -5.88 -3.46 -7.67
N ILE A 43 -4.83 -4.26 -7.86
CA ILE A 43 -4.49 -5.38 -6.96
C ILE A 43 -4.13 -4.85 -5.58
N VAL A 44 -3.26 -3.85 -5.50
CA VAL A 44 -2.84 -3.23 -4.23
C VAL A 44 -4.03 -2.65 -3.47
N LEU A 45 -4.89 -1.87 -4.14
CA LEU A 45 -6.07 -1.27 -3.52
C LEU A 45 -7.06 -2.34 -3.03
N SER A 46 -7.26 -3.41 -3.79
CA SER A 46 -8.14 -4.52 -3.40
C SER A 46 -7.64 -5.23 -2.15
N LEU A 47 -6.34 -5.51 -2.08
CA LEU A 47 -5.71 -6.16 -0.91
C LEU A 47 -5.73 -5.26 0.33
N LEU A 48 -5.46 -3.96 0.17
CA LEU A 48 -5.55 -3.00 1.28
C LEU A 48 -6.98 -2.94 1.84
N LYS A 49 -7.98 -2.91 0.97
CA LYS A 49 -9.40 -2.95 1.37
C LYS A 49 -9.76 -4.27 2.08
N GLU A 50 -9.28 -5.40 1.58
CA GLU A 50 -9.52 -6.71 2.22
C GLU A 50 -8.90 -6.76 3.62
N GLN A 51 -7.70 -6.22 3.80
CA GLN A 51 -7.05 -6.19 5.11
C GLN A 51 -7.76 -5.27 6.11
N GLU A 52 -8.27 -4.12 5.67
CA GLU A 52 -9.14 -3.27 6.49
C GLU A 52 -10.38 -4.03 6.97
N LEU A 53 -11.04 -4.79 6.08
CA LEU A 53 -12.23 -5.58 6.40
C LEU A 53 -11.93 -6.71 7.40
N LYS A 54 -10.70 -7.25 7.39
CA LYS A 54 -10.24 -8.29 8.32
C LYS A 54 -9.82 -7.74 9.69
N GLY A 55 -10.01 -6.44 9.94
CA GLY A 55 -9.64 -5.81 11.20
C GLY A 55 -8.14 -5.53 11.35
N GLY A 56 -7.37 -5.70 10.28
CA GLY A 56 -5.98 -5.25 10.21
C GLY A 56 -5.97 -3.72 10.21
N GLN A 57 -5.77 -3.11 11.37
CA GLN A 57 -5.60 -1.66 11.49
C GLN A 57 -4.26 -1.24 10.86
N PHE A 58 -4.26 -0.99 9.55
CA PHE A 58 -3.22 -0.21 8.89
C PHE A 58 -3.38 1.28 9.21
N PHE A 59 -4.63 1.71 9.41
CA PHE A 59 -5.00 3.10 9.58
C PHE A 59 -5.55 3.30 10.99
N SER A 60 -4.80 4.01 11.83
CA SER A 60 -5.35 4.58 13.05
C SER A 60 -6.33 5.67 12.63
N ASN A 61 -7.62 5.44 12.85
CA ASN A 61 -8.67 6.42 12.65
C ASN A 61 -8.53 7.53 13.72
N GLN A 62 -7.52 8.39 13.59
CA GLN A 62 -7.43 9.64 14.34
C GLN A 62 -8.27 10.68 13.60
N GLY A 63 -9.58 10.52 13.74
CA GLY A 63 -10.60 11.43 13.24
C GLY A 63 -11.79 11.39 14.18
N ARG A 64 -11.64 12.00 15.35
CA ARG A 64 -12.72 12.52 16.18
C ARG A 64 -12.25 13.80 16.83
#